data_AF-A0A317I8E7-F1
#
_entry.id   AF-A0A317I8E7-F1
#
_cell.length_a   1.000
_cell.length_b   1.000
_cell.length_c   1.000
_cell.angle_alpha   90.00
_cell.angle_beta   90.00
_cell.angle_gamma   90.00
#
_symmetry.space_group_name_H-M   'P 1'
#
loop_
_entity.id
_entity.type
_entity.pdbx_description
1 polymer ?
#
loop_
_entity_poly.entity_id
_entity_poly.type
_entity_poly.pdbx_seq_one_letter_code
_entity_poly.pdbx_strand_id
1 'polypeptide(L)'
;MRSLVLHIAVMMICFLSSVGLNRMLSKQSPPKAIEHQNCESTIVTAAPTSLPSTPTPVAIPTPKLIFDYDAAKFTPDGGYVIMGRKPKEFREVNSLGLALTEINRDGMSGYIDLDTETGDYQTTLFGFVTERRVVFETEPADGGPYSYRFEGEFLRKNLVYAADKNIAVLRGTLTKMKYGRTVAEHVFEFRLESDRC
;
A
#
# COMPACT_ATOMS: atom_id res chain seq x y z
N MET A 1 9.53 -30.04 -29.28
CA MET A 1 10.02 -28.69 -28.91
C MET A 1 9.86 -27.64 -30.00
N ARG A 2 10.16 -27.91 -31.29
CA ARG A 2 10.00 -26.91 -32.38
C ARG A 2 8.56 -26.44 -32.64
N SER A 3 7.56 -27.30 -32.42
CA SER A 3 6.14 -26.94 -32.60
C SER A 3 5.62 -25.95 -31.53
N LEU A 4 6.09 -26.06 -30.29
CA LEU A 4 5.60 -25.24 -29.17
C LEU A 4 6.09 -23.78 -29.28
N VAL A 5 7.33 -23.56 -29.73
CA VAL A 5 7.89 -22.22 -29.97
C VAL A 5 7.11 -21.49 -31.07
N LEU A 6 6.66 -22.20 -32.11
CA LEU A 6 5.88 -21.61 -33.19
C LEU A 6 4.50 -21.15 -32.71
N HIS A 7 3.82 -21.93 -31.86
CA HIS A 7 2.51 -21.56 -31.32
C HIS A 7 2.58 -20.33 -30.42
N ILE A 8 3.62 -20.20 -29.59
CA ILE A 8 3.84 -19.02 -28.74
C ILE A 8 4.09 -17.78 -29.60
N ALA A 9 4.91 -17.89 -30.66
CA ALA A 9 5.18 -16.78 -31.56
C ALA A 9 3.92 -16.28 -32.28
N VAL A 10 3.07 -17.20 -32.76
CA VAL A 10 1.81 -16.84 -33.43
C VAL A 10 0.83 -16.17 -32.46
N MET A 11 0.72 -16.67 -31.22
CA MET A 11 -0.14 -16.06 -30.20
C MET A 11 0.29 -14.62 -29.84
N MET A 12 1.61 -14.37 -29.73
CA MET A 12 2.15 -13.03 -29.45
C MET A 12 1.84 -12.03 -30.57
N ILE A 13 1.93 -12.46 -31.85
CA ILE A 13 1.64 -11.59 -32.99
C ILE A 13 0.16 -11.20 -33.03
N CYS A 14 -0.76 -12.15 -32.79
CA CYS A 14 -2.20 -11.89 -32.75
C CYS A 14 -2.62 -10.94 -31.62
N PHE A 15 -1.94 -11.00 -30.47
CA PHE A 15 -2.23 -10.13 -29.34
C PHE A 15 -1.81 -8.67 -29.63
N LEU A 16 -0.64 -8.47 -30.25
CA LEU A 16 -0.13 -7.13 -30.60
C LEU A 16 -0.99 -6.44 -31.67
N SER A 17 -1.53 -7.17 -32.65
CA SER A 17 -2.42 -6.59 -33.67
C SER A 17 -3.76 -6.11 -33.09
N SER A 18 -4.25 -6.74 -32.03
CA SER A 18 -5.55 -6.42 -31.43
C SER A 18 -5.53 -5.13 -30.61
N VAL A 19 -4.40 -4.83 -29.94
CA VAL A 19 -4.22 -3.60 -29.16
C VAL A 19 -4.00 -2.38 -30.08
N GLY A 20 -3.34 -2.57 -31.23
CA GLY A 20 -3.07 -1.50 -32.19
C GLY A 20 -4.32 -0.94 -32.86
N LEU A 21 -5.25 -1.81 -33.27
CA LEU A 21 -6.50 -1.40 -33.93
C LEU A 21 -7.44 -0.63 -33.00
N ASN A 22 -7.49 -0.98 -31.71
CA ASN A 22 -8.36 -0.29 -30.74
C ASN A 22 -7.92 1.16 -30.50
N ARG A 23 -6.63 1.48 -30.69
CA ARG A 23 -6.10 2.84 -30.52
C ARG A 23 -6.33 3.75 -31.74
N MET A 24 -6.42 3.20 -32.95
CA MET A 24 -6.67 4.02 -34.16
C MET A 24 -8.15 4.33 -34.38
N LEU A 25 -9.08 3.50 -33.90
CA LEU A 25 -10.52 3.72 -34.09
C LEU A 25 -11.18 4.51 -32.95
N SER A 26 -10.55 4.56 -31.77
CA SER A 26 -11.07 5.32 -30.64
C SER A 26 -10.61 6.78 -30.72
N LYS A 27 -11.33 7.59 -31.52
CA LYS A 27 -11.32 9.06 -31.38
C LYS A 27 -11.95 9.41 -30.03
N GLN A 28 -11.17 9.30 -28.96
CA GLN A 28 -11.56 9.81 -27.64
C GLN A 28 -11.59 11.33 -27.70
N SER A 29 -12.81 11.87 -27.75
CA SER A 29 -13.08 13.27 -27.46
C SER A 29 -12.54 13.62 -26.07
N PRO A 30 -11.98 14.83 -25.87
CA PRO A 30 -11.48 15.25 -24.58
C PRO A 30 -12.62 15.27 -23.54
N PRO A 31 -12.34 14.98 -22.26
CA PRO A 31 -13.34 15.02 -21.21
C PRO A 31 -13.92 16.44 -21.11
N LYS A 32 -15.25 16.54 -21.14
CA LYS A 32 -15.98 17.77 -20.88
C LYS A 32 -15.59 18.31 -19.50
N ALA A 33 -15.19 19.58 -19.45
CA ALA A 33 -15.00 20.32 -18.22
C ALA A 33 -16.28 20.28 -17.37
N ILE A 34 -16.12 20.01 -16.08
CA ILE A 34 -17.20 20.07 -15.09
C ILE A 34 -17.58 21.55 -14.94
N GLU A 35 -18.80 21.86 -15.35
CA GLU A 35 -19.42 23.17 -15.26
C GLU A 35 -19.72 23.49 -13.80
N HIS A 36 -19.15 24.59 -13.29
CA HIS A 36 -19.43 25.13 -11.97
C HIS A 36 -20.90 25.56 -11.93
N GLN A 37 -21.74 24.78 -11.24
CA GLN A 37 -23.13 25.14 -10.99
C GLN A 37 -23.16 26.31 -10.00
N ASN A 38 -23.39 27.50 -10.55
CA ASN A 38 -23.71 28.72 -9.84
C ASN A 38 -25.06 28.51 -9.13
N CYS A 39 -25.08 28.49 -7.80
CA CYS A 39 -26.31 28.37 -7.04
C CYS A 39 -26.82 29.77 -6.68
N GLU A 40 -27.86 30.15 -7.39
CA GLU A 40 -28.68 31.34 -7.23
C GLU A 40 -29.33 31.41 -5.84
N SER A 41 -29.29 32.60 -5.25
CA SER A 41 -29.85 32.90 -3.93
C SER A 41 -31.37 32.94 -3.99
N THR A 42 -32.04 31.96 -3.37
CA THR A 42 -33.46 32.08 -3.01
C THR A 42 -33.55 32.30 -1.50
N ILE A 43 -33.99 33.50 -1.12
CA ILE A 43 -34.32 33.86 0.26
C ILE A 43 -35.58 33.08 0.65
N VAL A 44 -35.47 32.18 1.62
CA VAL A 44 -36.63 31.54 2.26
C VAL A 44 -36.62 31.87 3.76
N THR A 45 -37.76 32.42 4.17
CA THR A 45 -38.24 32.81 5.48
C THR A 45 -37.81 31.92 6.65
N ALA A 46 -37.45 32.58 7.76
CA ALA A 46 -36.98 32.00 9.00
C ALA A 46 -37.96 31.00 9.66
N ALA A 47 -37.42 29.86 10.06
CA ALA A 47 -37.97 28.92 11.03
C ALA A 47 -36.81 28.42 11.94
N PRO A 48 -37.09 27.93 13.15
CA PRO A 48 -36.31 28.19 14.35
C PRO A 48 -34.92 27.53 14.37
N THR A 49 -33.97 28.26 14.94
CA THR A 49 -32.58 27.84 15.20
C THR A 49 -32.52 26.52 15.96
N SER A 50 -32.37 25.42 15.23
CA SER A 50 -31.81 24.18 15.78
C SER A 50 -30.31 24.38 15.93
N LEU A 51 -29.81 24.21 17.15
CA LEU A 51 -28.38 24.19 17.46
C LEU A 51 -27.64 23.27 16.47
N PRO A 52 -26.42 23.64 16.01
CA PRO A 52 -25.64 22.78 15.15
C PRO A 52 -25.38 21.46 15.88
N SER A 53 -25.94 20.37 15.33
CA SER A 53 -25.63 19.01 15.73
C SER A 53 -24.11 18.84 15.71
N THR A 54 -23.55 18.44 16.86
CA THR A 54 -22.16 18.06 17.03
C THR A 54 -21.72 17.20 15.84
N PRO A 55 -20.58 17.48 15.18
CA PRO A 55 -20.13 16.66 14.07
C PRO A 55 -20.02 15.21 14.54
N THR A 56 -20.75 14.33 13.86
CA THR A 56 -20.66 12.89 14.12
C THR A 56 -19.20 12.48 13.95
N PRO A 57 -18.60 11.72 14.90
CA PRO A 57 -17.25 11.22 14.73
C PRO A 57 -17.14 10.51 13.39
N VAL A 58 -16.25 10.97 12.52
CA VAL A 58 -15.94 10.26 11.28
C VAL A 58 -15.36 8.92 11.72
N ALA A 59 -16.05 7.83 11.38
CA ALA A 59 -15.59 6.49 11.71
C ALA A 59 -14.21 6.28 11.08
N ILE A 60 -13.23 5.88 11.90
CA ILE A 60 -11.90 5.50 11.44
C ILE A 60 -12.09 4.31 10.48
N PRO A 61 -11.56 4.38 9.24
CA PRO A 61 -11.72 3.31 8.28
C PRO A 61 -11.10 2.03 8.83
N THR A 62 -11.86 0.93 8.82
CA THR A 62 -11.35 -0.37 9.27
C THR A 62 -10.29 -0.87 8.29
N PRO A 63 -9.06 -1.19 8.75
CA PRO A 63 -8.02 -1.82 7.92
C PRO A 63 -8.54 -3.03 7.15
N LYS A 64 -8.23 -3.09 5.85
CA LYS A 64 -8.51 -4.26 5.01
C LYS A 64 -7.22 -5.02 4.71
N LEU A 65 -6.98 -6.09 5.47
CA LEU A 65 -5.84 -6.99 5.27
C LEU A 65 -6.28 -8.26 4.52
N ILE A 66 -5.49 -8.67 3.53
CA ILE A 66 -5.71 -9.87 2.73
C ILE A 66 -4.42 -10.68 2.72
N PHE A 67 -4.52 -11.94 3.14
CA PHE A 67 -3.40 -12.87 3.21
C PHE A 67 -3.66 -14.05 2.26
N ASP A 68 -2.75 -14.24 1.31
CA ASP A 68 -2.80 -15.31 0.30
C ASP A 68 -1.46 -16.07 0.28
N TYR A 69 -1.23 -16.81 1.36
CA TYR A 69 -0.09 -17.70 1.53
C TYR A 69 -0.43 -18.86 2.47
N ASP A 70 0.33 -19.95 2.39
CA ASP A 70 0.23 -21.07 3.31
C ASP A 70 1.11 -20.83 4.54
N ALA A 71 0.49 -20.49 5.68
CA ALA A 71 1.21 -20.18 6.92
C ALA A 71 2.08 -21.35 7.44
N ALA A 72 1.80 -22.60 7.06
CA ALA A 72 2.63 -23.74 7.42
C ALA A 72 3.93 -23.84 6.59
N LYS A 73 3.98 -23.13 5.43
CA LYS A 73 5.14 -23.13 4.52
C LYS A 73 5.88 -21.80 4.51
N PHE A 74 5.21 -20.72 4.89
CA PHE A 74 5.74 -19.37 4.80
C PHE A 74 5.26 -18.52 5.97
N THR A 75 6.19 -18.07 6.81
CA THR A 75 5.94 -17.22 7.96
C THR A 75 6.63 -15.88 7.74
N PRO A 76 5.90 -14.84 7.28
CA PRO A 76 6.45 -13.51 7.05
C PRO A 76 6.51 -12.64 8.31
N ASP A 77 6.08 -13.17 9.45
CA ASP A 77 6.04 -12.40 10.69
C ASP A 77 7.45 -11.99 11.14
N GLY A 78 7.56 -10.76 11.67
CA GLY A 78 8.77 -10.19 12.24
C GLY A 78 9.01 -8.74 11.85
N GLY A 79 10.09 -8.17 12.40
CA GLY A 79 10.57 -6.82 12.10
C GLY A 79 11.49 -6.77 10.88
N TYR A 80 11.17 -5.91 9.92
CA TYR A 80 11.94 -5.67 8.70
C TYR A 80 12.69 -4.35 8.81
N VAL A 81 14.00 -4.42 9.01
CA VAL A 81 14.87 -3.24 9.21
C VAL A 81 15.51 -2.83 7.89
N ILE A 82 15.44 -1.54 7.58
CA ILE A 82 16.05 -0.95 6.37
C ILE A 82 17.56 -1.23 6.36
N MET A 83 18.05 -1.72 5.23
CA MET A 83 19.47 -1.88 4.95
C MET A 83 20.03 -0.68 4.22
N GLY A 84 21.27 -0.32 4.55
CA GLY A 84 22.00 0.76 3.88
C GLY A 84 21.62 2.16 4.37
N ARG A 85 21.96 3.17 3.57
CA ARG A 85 21.80 4.59 3.94
C ARG A 85 20.38 5.06 3.62
N LYS A 86 19.65 5.53 4.64
CA LYS A 86 18.35 6.17 4.46
C LYS A 86 18.49 7.51 3.68
N PRO A 87 17.74 7.72 2.59
CA PRO A 87 17.64 9.01 1.91
C PRO A 87 16.99 10.07 2.82
N LYS A 88 17.19 11.35 2.52
CA LYS A 88 16.76 12.46 3.40
C LYS A 88 15.25 12.48 3.60
N GLU A 89 14.51 12.11 2.57
CA GLU A 89 13.06 12.16 2.47
C GLU A 89 12.35 11.13 3.33
N PHE A 90 13.07 10.09 3.77
CA PHE A 90 12.58 8.94 4.53
C PHE A 90 13.39 8.72 5.83
N ARG A 91 13.99 9.77 6.38
CA ARG A 91 14.79 9.66 7.61
C ARG A 91 13.96 9.17 8.78
N GLU A 92 12.70 9.60 8.83
CA GLU A 92 11.75 9.21 9.85
C GLU A 92 11.38 7.73 9.80
N VAL A 93 11.58 7.00 8.70
CA VAL A 93 11.17 5.58 8.63
C VAL A 93 12.27 4.69 9.22
N ASN A 94 11.90 3.79 10.13
CA ASN A 94 12.84 2.88 10.80
C ASN A 94 12.72 1.46 10.25
N SER A 95 11.52 0.91 10.36
CA SER A 95 11.25 -0.49 10.06
C SER A 95 9.80 -0.69 9.62
N LEU A 96 9.56 -1.86 9.03
CA LEU A 96 8.24 -2.40 8.72
C LEU A 96 8.00 -3.57 9.65
N GLY A 97 6.90 -3.62 10.39
CA GLY A 97 6.50 -4.81 11.14
C GLY A 97 5.40 -5.57 10.39
N LEU A 98 5.55 -6.89 10.36
CA LEU A 98 4.49 -7.80 9.94
C LEU A 98 4.20 -8.74 11.10
N ALA A 99 2.98 -8.73 11.62
CA ALA A 99 2.54 -9.67 12.64
C ALA A 99 1.18 -10.19 12.19
N LEU A 100 1.18 -11.14 11.26
CA LEU A 100 -0.02 -11.54 10.53
C LEU A 100 -0.79 -12.66 11.25
N THR A 101 -0.12 -13.38 12.15
CA THR A 101 -0.71 -14.46 12.95
C THR A 101 -1.24 -14.00 14.31
N GLU A 102 -0.91 -12.78 14.75
CA GLU A 102 -1.40 -12.22 16.01
C GLU A 102 -2.87 -11.82 15.90
N ILE A 103 -3.69 -12.28 16.85
CA ILE A 103 -5.04 -11.73 17.02
C ILE A 103 -4.90 -10.47 17.86
N ASN A 104 -5.11 -9.31 17.25
CA ASN A 104 -5.05 -8.04 17.95
C ASN A 104 -6.18 -7.90 18.98
N ARG A 105 -6.03 -6.95 19.92
CA ARG A 105 -7.02 -6.68 20.99
C ARG A 105 -8.43 -6.40 20.47
N ASP A 106 -8.55 -5.95 19.23
CA ASP A 106 -9.82 -5.65 18.56
C ASP A 106 -10.44 -6.88 17.85
N GLY A 107 -9.86 -8.08 18.03
CA GLY A 107 -10.32 -9.32 17.40
C GLY A 107 -10.00 -9.43 15.91
N MET A 108 -9.26 -8.47 15.33
CA MET A 108 -8.80 -8.53 13.95
C MET A 108 -7.54 -9.40 13.83
N SER A 109 -7.44 -10.11 12.70
CA SER A 109 -6.29 -10.97 12.38
C SER A 109 -5.16 -10.14 11.78
N GLY A 110 -4.07 -10.05 12.53
CA GLY A 110 -2.80 -9.49 12.14
C GLY A 110 -2.74 -7.98 11.95
N TYR A 111 -1.51 -7.48 11.81
CA TYR A 111 -1.24 -6.09 11.41
C TYR A 111 0.00 -5.98 10.51
N ILE A 112 0.01 -4.88 9.75
CA ILE A 112 1.16 -4.38 9.02
C ILE A 112 1.35 -2.95 9.52
N ASP A 113 2.54 -2.60 9.97
CA ASP A 113 2.84 -1.26 10.46
C ASP A 113 4.15 -0.73 9.89
N LEU A 114 4.22 0.59 9.74
CA LEU A 114 5.45 1.29 9.43
C LEU A 114 5.88 2.05 10.67
N ASP A 115 6.97 1.62 11.29
CA ASP A 115 7.56 2.28 12.44
C ASP A 115 8.33 3.52 11.98
N THR A 116 8.05 4.63 12.66
CA THR A 116 8.68 5.92 12.40
C THR A 116 9.32 6.50 13.65
N GLU A 117 10.37 7.32 13.50
CA GLU A 117 11.16 7.89 14.60
C GLU A 117 10.34 8.67 15.63
N THR A 118 9.12 9.11 15.31
CA THR A 118 8.23 9.81 16.26
C THR A 118 7.58 8.86 17.28
N GLY A 119 7.74 7.55 17.13
CA GLY A 119 7.06 6.54 17.94
C GLY A 119 5.60 6.34 17.54
N ASP A 120 5.15 7.02 16.48
CA ASP A 120 3.83 6.84 15.90
C ASP A 120 3.89 5.71 14.88
N TYR A 121 3.10 4.67 15.12
CA TYR A 121 2.86 3.61 14.15
C TYR A 121 1.89 4.12 13.09
N GLN A 122 2.27 3.99 11.82
CA GLN A 122 1.35 4.30 10.73
C GLN A 122 0.43 3.10 10.52
N THR A 123 -0.85 3.23 10.90
CA THR A 123 -1.85 2.18 10.70
C THR A 123 -2.04 1.90 9.21
N THR A 124 -2.06 0.62 8.85
CA THR A 124 -2.34 0.20 7.46
C THR A 124 -3.84 0.32 7.15
N LEU A 125 -4.19 1.07 6.09
CA LEU A 125 -5.54 1.11 5.52
C LEU A 125 -5.84 -0.14 4.69
N PHE A 126 -4.86 -0.55 3.90
CA PHE A 126 -4.96 -1.72 3.02
C PHE A 126 -3.65 -2.48 3.04
N GLY A 127 -3.73 -3.81 3.19
CA GLY A 127 -2.57 -4.69 3.16
C GLY A 127 -2.86 -5.95 2.35
N PHE A 128 -1.89 -6.37 1.53
CA PHE A 128 -1.93 -7.61 0.78
C PHE A 128 -0.58 -8.32 0.88
N VAL A 129 -0.61 -9.55 1.39
CA VAL A 129 0.60 -10.37 1.59
C VAL A 129 0.42 -11.73 0.93
N THR A 130 1.44 -12.14 0.18
CA THR A 130 1.56 -13.47 -0.43
C THR A 130 2.94 -14.04 -0.11
N GLU A 131 3.21 -15.29 -0.52
CA GLU A 131 4.56 -15.88 -0.44
C GLU A 131 5.64 -15.11 -1.22
N ARG A 132 5.24 -14.18 -2.10
CA ARG A 132 6.16 -13.47 -3.00
C ARG A 132 6.14 -11.97 -2.84
N ARG A 133 5.02 -11.39 -2.41
CA ARG A 133 4.77 -9.95 -2.48
C ARG A 133 4.15 -9.44 -1.20
N VAL A 134 4.53 -8.21 -0.85
CA VAL A 134 3.91 -7.41 0.20
C VAL A 134 3.52 -6.09 -0.43
N VAL A 135 2.26 -5.71 -0.27
CA VAL A 135 1.76 -4.40 -0.68
C VAL A 135 0.97 -3.83 0.49
N PHE A 136 1.21 -2.59 0.85
CA PHE A 136 0.36 -1.91 1.81
C PHE A 136 0.28 -0.41 1.56
N GLU A 137 -0.76 0.20 2.12
CA GLU A 137 -0.95 1.64 2.19
C GLU A 137 -1.36 2.02 3.61
N THR A 138 -0.75 3.07 4.17
CA THR A 138 -1.05 3.56 5.50
C THR A 138 -1.97 4.76 5.46
N GLU A 139 -2.70 5.00 6.54
CA GLU A 139 -3.23 6.33 6.82
C GLU A 139 -2.12 7.24 7.31
N PRO A 140 -2.29 8.57 7.27
CA PRO A 140 -1.45 9.46 8.03
C PRO A 140 -1.67 9.24 9.54
N ALA A 141 -0.58 9.12 10.30
CA ALA A 141 -0.63 9.15 11.76
C ALA A 141 -1.36 10.41 12.27
N ASP A 142 -1.91 10.34 13.48
CA ASP A 142 -2.75 11.39 14.07
C ASP A 142 -2.13 12.79 13.94
N GLY A 143 -2.79 13.65 13.16
CA GLY A 143 -2.36 15.04 12.92
C GLY A 143 -1.20 15.21 11.92
N GLY A 144 -0.67 14.11 11.37
CA GLY A 144 0.37 14.08 10.35
C GLY A 144 -0.17 14.27 8.92
N PRO A 145 0.59 14.91 8.02
CA PRO A 145 0.14 15.10 6.63
C PRO A 145 0.59 13.98 5.68
N TYR A 146 1.40 13.03 6.17
CA TYR A 146 2.08 12.03 5.34
C TYR A 146 1.48 10.65 5.52
N SER A 147 1.21 9.98 4.40
CA SER A 147 0.92 8.55 4.33
C SER A 147 1.98 7.85 3.50
N TYR A 148 2.02 6.52 3.58
CA TYR A 148 3.00 5.71 2.87
C TYR A 148 2.33 4.60 2.08
N ARG A 149 2.91 4.27 0.93
CA ARG A 149 2.57 3.08 0.15
C ARG A 149 3.83 2.27 -0.10
N PHE A 150 3.76 0.98 0.12
CA PHE A 150 4.86 0.07 -0.16
C PHE A 150 4.43 -0.98 -1.17
N GLU A 151 5.31 -1.26 -2.13
CA GLU A 151 5.16 -2.36 -3.08
C GLU A 151 6.48 -3.12 -3.14
N GLY A 152 6.49 -4.36 -2.64
CA GLY A 152 7.71 -5.15 -2.54
C GLY A 152 7.53 -6.64 -2.80
N GLU A 153 8.66 -7.33 -2.78
CA GLU A 153 8.78 -8.77 -2.97
C GLU A 153 9.73 -9.41 -1.97
N PHE A 154 9.37 -10.61 -1.53
CA PHE A 154 10.25 -11.45 -0.73
C PHE A 154 11.32 -12.06 -1.64
N LEU A 155 12.58 -11.79 -1.30
CA LEU A 155 13.75 -12.32 -1.99
C LEU A 155 14.04 -13.77 -1.61
N ARG A 156 13.41 -14.28 -0.55
CA ARG A 156 13.64 -15.60 0.04
C ARG A 156 12.33 -16.20 0.51
N LYS A 157 12.19 -17.51 0.34
CA LYS A 157 11.04 -18.26 0.86
C LYS A 157 11.22 -18.68 2.32
N ASN A 158 12.44 -19.03 2.70
CA ASN A 158 12.72 -19.56 4.03
C ASN A 158 13.24 -18.45 4.96
N LEU A 159 12.33 -17.57 5.37
CA LEU A 159 12.63 -16.36 6.13
C LEU A 159 13.22 -16.64 7.51
N VAL A 160 12.77 -17.71 8.17
CA VAL A 160 13.27 -18.15 9.49
C VAL A 160 14.79 -18.36 9.49
N TYR A 161 15.36 -18.90 8.41
CA TYR A 161 16.81 -19.11 8.31
C TYR A 161 17.58 -17.86 7.91
N ALA A 162 16.88 -16.81 7.48
CA ALA A 162 17.44 -15.52 7.12
C ALA A 162 17.34 -14.48 8.25
N ALA A 163 16.51 -14.74 9.27
CA ALA A 163 16.36 -13.89 10.43
C ALA A 163 17.70 -13.64 11.14
N ASP A 164 17.89 -12.41 11.60
CA ASP A 164 19.10 -11.86 12.25
C ASP A 164 20.39 -11.92 11.42
N LYS A 165 20.31 -12.41 10.19
CA LYS A 165 21.43 -12.34 9.25
C LYS A 165 21.42 -10.97 8.58
N ASN A 166 22.60 -10.42 8.36
CA ASN A 166 22.77 -9.19 7.60
C ASN A 166 22.61 -9.43 6.08
N ILE A 167 21.46 -9.97 5.69
CA ILE A 167 21.10 -10.30 4.31
C ILE A 167 19.73 -9.73 3.98
N ALA A 168 19.57 -9.21 2.76
CA ALA A 168 18.27 -8.76 2.30
C ALA A 168 17.30 -9.95 2.14
N VAL A 169 16.09 -9.76 2.61
CA VAL A 169 14.98 -10.72 2.53
C VAL A 169 13.74 -10.15 1.86
N LEU A 170 13.59 -8.82 1.88
CA LEU A 170 12.48 -8.08 1.29
C LEU A 170 13.08 -6.89 0.55
N ARG A 171 12.56 -6.62 -0.64
CA ARG A 171 12.92 -5.44 -1.42
C ARG A 171 11.66 -4.83 -1.99
N GLY A 172 11.57 -3.50 -1.97
CA GLY A 172 10.41 -2.83 -2.54
C GLY A 172 10.58 -1.34 -2.64
N THR A 173 9.60 -0.71 -3.28
CA THR A 173 9.51 0.74 -3.39
C THR A 173 8.63 1.27 -2.28
N LEU A 174 9.17 2.15 -1.44
CA LEU A 174 8.40 2.94 -0.48
C LEU A 174 8.10 4.31 -1.11
N THR A 175 6.82 4.62 -1.20
CA THR A 175 6.28 5.89 -1.71
C THR A 175 5.80 6.70 -0.52
N LYS A 176 6.35 7.90 -0.34
CA LYS A 176 5.86 8.88 0.62
C LYS A 176 4.85 9.79 -0.07
N MET A 177 3.68 9.92 0.52
CA MET A 177 2.58 10.70 -0.01
C MET A 177 2.20 11.82 0.96
N LYS A 178 1.80 12.97 0.44
CA LYS A 178 1.26 14.08 1.22
C LYS A 178 -0.09 14.48 0.63
N TYR A 179 -1.16 14.37 1.42
CA TYR A 179 -2.54 14.62 0.94
C TYR A 179 -2.86 13.85 -0.36
N GLY A 180 -2.49 12.57 -0.42
CA GLY A 180 -2.73 11.70 -1.58
C GLY A 180 -1.83 11.94 -2.80
N ARG A 181 -0.83 12.83 -2.71
CA ARG A 181 0.15 13.08 -3.79
C ARG A 181 1.51 12.53 -3.44
N THR A 182 2.14 11.80 -4.35
CA THR A 182 3.53 11.35 -4.21
C THR A 182 4.48 12.54 -4.05
N VAL A 183 5.30 12.52 -3.01
CA VAL A 183 6.34 13.54 -2.77
C VAL A 183 7.75 12.95 -2.84
N ALA A 184 7.91 11.64 -2.61
CA ALA A 184 9.17 10.94 -2.76
C ALA A 184 8.93 9.44 -2.98
N GLU A 185 9.86 8.79 -3.68
CA GLU A 185 9.90 7.35 -3.88
C GLU A 185 11.33 6.86 -3.70
N HIS A 186 11.49 5.71 -3.06
CA HIS A 186 12.80 5.07 -2.95
C HIS A 186 12.69 3.55 -2.87
N VAL A 187 13.66 2.86 -3.46
CA VAL A 187 13.77 1.41 -3.36
C VAL A 187 14.59 1.07 -2.12
N PHE A 188 13.98 0.32 -1.20
CA PHE A 188 14.62 -0.18 0.00
C PHE A 188 14.84 -1.68 -0.07
N GLU A 189 15.89 -2.13 0.59
CA GLU A 189 16.11 -3.51 0.95
C GLU A 189 16.00 -3.63 2.46
N PHE A 190 15.42 -4.72 2.94
CA PHE A 190 15.22 -4.97 4.35
C PHE A 190 15.82 -6.32 4.73
N ARG A 191 16.42 -6.36 5.91
CA ARG A 191 16.75 -7.61 6.61
C ARG A 191 15.67 -7.92 7.63
N LEU A 192 15.47 -9.21 7.92
CA LEU A 192 14.57 -9.66 8.97
C LEU A 192 15.31 -9.70 10.29
N GLU A 193 14.71 -9.14 11.32
CA GLU A 193 15.07 -9.39 12.72
C GLU A 193 14.05 -10.37 13.30
N SER A 194 14.55 -11.43 13.95
CA SER A 194 13.69 -12.26 14.80
C SER A 194 13.16 -11.35 15.89
N ASP A 195 11.84 -11.34 16.11
CA ASP A 195 11.24 -10.49 17.13
C ASP A 195 12.03 -10.55 18.43
N ARG A 196 12.47 -9.38 18.90
CA ARG A 196 12.63 -9.14 20.33
C ARG A 196 11.22 -9.00 20.89
N CYS A 197 10.50 -10.11 21.04
CA CYS A 197 9.41 -10.17 22.02
C CYS A 197 10.01 -9.96 23.42
#